data_AF-A0A5J4T4T6-F1
#
_entry.id   AF-A0A5J4T4T6-F1
#
_cell.length_a   1.000
_cell.length_b   1.000
_cell.length_c   1.000
_cell.angle_alpha   90.00
_cell.angle_beta   90.00
_cell.angle_gamma   90.00
#
_symmetry.space_group_name_H-M   'P 1'
#
loop_
_entity.id
_entity.type
_entity.pdbx_description
1 polymer ?
#
loop_
_entity_poly.entity_id
_entity_poly.type
_entity_poly.pdbx_seq_one_letter_code
_entity_poly.pdbx_strand_id
1 'polypeptide(L)'
;MGEWNGGFIRCDGGKSVILKENIIAGGGSIIHNTDGILDIQSDEFIGDGINVPIDPFIFTTKGSINIYNSLFKKGSFKGDKNGCIVCCGTVTSYTVDECEFIEIKFNVGSAAVLISTPSCTQMIIKGTSNQITKFSGLNMTNQLAGHFIKTISQKINITYTDFIDSTFTGSGNSIMIDEQQASE
;
A
#
# COMPACT_ATOMS: atom_id res chain seq x y z
N MET A 1 9.07 6.97 -26.44
CA MET A 1 9.56 6.08 -25.36
C MET A 1 9.90 6.98 -24.19
N GLY A 2 9.10 6.95 -23.12
CA GLY A 2 9.45 7.69 -21.91
C GLY A 2 10.63 7.01 -21.21
N GLU A 3 11.55 7.80 -20.66
CA GLU A 3 12.57 7.26 -19.75
C GLU A 3 11.86 6.57 -18.58
N TRP A 4 12.17 5.30 -18.40
CA TRP A 4 11.61 4.51 -17.31
C TRP A 4 12.40 4.85 -16.03
N ASN A 5 11.78 5.61 -15.12
CA ASN A 5 12.26 5.77 -13.76
C ASN A 5 11.92 4.49 -12.98
N GLY A 6 12.83 3.54 -12.99
CA GLY A 6 12.65 2.24 -12.35
C GLY A 6 12.88 2.26 -10.85
N GLY A 7 12.36 1.23 -10.18
CA GLY A 7 12.60 1.01 -8.76
C GLY A 7 13.93 0.37 -8.42
N PHE A 8 14.35 0.54 -7.16
CA PHE A 8 15.55 -0.11 -6.61
C PHE A 8 15.51 -1.64 -6.79
N ILE A 9 14.33 -2.25 -6.63
CA ILE A 9 14.08 -3.66 -6.89
C ILE A 9 13.00 -3.81 -7.95
N ARG A 10 13.32 -4.51 -9.03
CA ARG A 10 12.36 -4.91 -10.08
C ARG A 10 12.34 -6.41 -10.26
N CYS A 11 11.15 -6.98 -10.18
CA CYS A 11 10.94 -8.42 -10.35
C CYS A 11 10.26 -8.71 -11.69
N ASP A 12 10.98 -9.37 -12.60
CA ASP A 12 10.45 -9.93 -13.85
C ASP A 12 10.71 -11.46 -13.86
N GLY A 13 9.83 -12.24 -14.51
CA GLY A 13 10.12 -13.65 -14.84
C GLY A 13 9.81 -14.72 -13.78
N GLY A 14 8.64 -14.67 -13.13
CA GLY A 14 8.11 -15.74 -12.27
C GLY A 14 8.77 -15.88 -10.89
N LYS A 15 9.71 -15.01 -10.55
CA LYS A 15 10.49 -15.10 -9.30
C LYS A 15 9.76 -14.49 -8.10
N SER A 16 10.06 -15.01 -6.91
CA SER A 16 9.67 -14.42 -5.62
C SER A 16 10.83 -13.60 -5.05
N VAL A 17 10.51 -12.58 -4.26
CA VAL A 17 11.47 -11.76 -3.53
C VAL A 17 11.10 -11.74 -2.06
N ILE A 18 12.12 -11.87 -1.22
CA ILE A 18 12.01 -11.75 0.23
C ILE A 18 12.96 -10.65 0.67
N LEU A 19 12.43 -9.64 1.37
CA LEU A 19 13.18 -8.60 2.06
C LEU A 19 12.99 -8.76 3.55
N LYS A 20 14.09 -8.59 4.30
CA LYS A 20 14.09 -8.63 5.75
C LYS A 20 15.05 -7.59 6.32
N GLU A 21 14.55 -6.79 7.26
CA GLU A 21 15.38 -5.89 8.08
C GLU A 21 16.20 -4.85 7.28
N ASN A 22 15.62 -4.32 6.20
CA ASN A 22 16.26 -3.29 5.35
C ASN A 22 15.74 -1.89 5.66
N ILE A 23 16.55 -0.88 5.33
CA ILE A 23 16.12 0.52 5.24
C ILE A 23 16.19 0.95 3.78
N ILE A 24 15.04 1.39 3.26
CA ILE A 24 14.86 1.76 1.86
C ILE A 24 14.38 3.21 1.80
N ALA A 25 15.18 4.08 1.19
CA ALA A 25 14.90 5.51 1.08
C ALA A 25 14.46 5.91 -0.34
N GLY A 26 13.54 6.86 -0.43
CA GLY A 26 12.97 7.37 -1.67
C GLY A 26 11.72 6.61 -2.13
N GLY A 27 11.04 7.15 -3.15
CA GLY A 27 9.89 6.51 -3.80
C GLY A 27 10.26 5.60 -4.95
N GLY A 28 9.27 4.89 -5.48
CA GLY A 28 9.42 3.94 -6.57
C GLY A 28 10.20 2.69 -6.18
N SER A 29 10.43 2.42 -4.90
CA SER A 29 11.49 1.53 -4.44
C SER A 29 11.37 0.08 -4.93
N ILE A 30 10.15 -0.46 -5.01
CA ILE A 30 9.90 -1.84 -5.40
C ILE A 30 8.83 -1.88 -6.49
N ILE A 31 9.14 -2.57 -7.60
CA ILE A 31 8.19 -2.89 -8.67
C ILE A 31 8.10 -4.41 -8.81
N HIS A 32 6.96 -4.97 -8.44
CA HIS A 32 6.70 -6.42 -8.51
C HIS A 32 5.67 -6.75 -9.58
N ASN A 33 6.13 -7.30 -10.71
CA ASN A 33 5.30 -7.63 -11.89
C ASN A 33 5.45 -9.10 -12.29
N THR A 34 5.40 -9.98 -11.31
CA THR A 34 5.61 -11.41 -11.49
C THR A 34 4.61 -12.18 -10.65
N ASP A 35 4.28 -13.40 -11.09
CA ASP A 35 3.32 -14.28 -10.40
C ASP A 35 3.88 -14.87 -9.09
N GLY A 36 5.17 -14.64 -8.81
CA GLY A 36 5.80 -14.99 -7.55
C GLY A 36 5.36 -14.13 -6.36
N ILE A 37 5.89 -14.47 -5.19
CA ILE A 37 5.55 -13.83 -3.92
C ILE A 37 6.50 -12.66 -3.67
N LEU A 38 5.96 -11.51 -3.26
CA LEU A 38 6.72 -10.45 -2.60
C LEU A 38 6.48 -10.55 -1.09
N ASP A 39 7.53 -10.86 -0.33
CA ASP A 39 7.50 -10.99 1.12
C ASP A 39 8.44 -9.95 1.75
N ILE A 40 7.92 -9.10 2.62
CA ILE A 40 8.63 -7.97 3.24
C ILE A 40 8.44 -8.08 4.74
N GLN A 41 9.53 -8.06 5.51
CA GLN A 41 9.51 -8.39 6.93
C GLN A 41 10.43 -7.47 7.73
N SER A 42 9.87 -6.70 8.65
CA SER A 42 10.66 -5.80 9.52
C SER A 42 11.47 -4.77 8.72
N ASP A 43 10.99 -4.36 7.54
CA ASP A 43 11.66 -3.37 6.69
C ASP A 43 11.14 -1.96 6.97
N GLU A 44 11.97 -0.95 6.69
CA GLU A 44 11.65 0.46 6.84
C GLU A 44 11.74 1.20 5.50
N PHE A 45 10.65 1.87 5.13
CA PHE A 45 10.53 2.70 3.92
C PHE A 45 10.43 4.17 4.31
N ILE A 46 11.37 4.98 3.81
CA ILE A 46 11.51 6.39 4.18
C ILE A 46 11.40 7.27 2.93
N GLY A 47 10.38 8.12 2.88
CA GLY A 47 10.20 9.07 1.78
C GLY A 47 11.09 10.32 1.90
N ASP A 48 11.03 11.17 0.87
CA ASP A 48 11.83 12.41 0.77
C ASP A 48 11.25 13.58 1.59
N GLY A 49 10.32 13.28 2.50
CA GLY A 49 9.62 14.25 3.31
C GLY A 49 8.25 14.65 2.75
N ILE A 50 7.48 15.37 3.57
CA ILE A 50 6.04 15.61 3.34
C ILE A 50 5.73 16.69 2.29
N ASN A 51 6.76 17.31 1.71
CA ASN A 51 6.61 18.44 0.79
C ASN A 51 6.89 18.07 -0.67
N VAL A 52 7.48 16.90 -0.91
CA VAL A 52 7.86 16.42 -2.25
C VAL A 52 7.07 15.14 -2.52
N PRO A 53 6.13 15.15 -3.48
CA PRO A 53 5.46 13.94 -3.90
C PRO A 53 6.46 12.93 -4.46
N ILE A 54 6.35 11.68 -4.05
CA ILE A 54 7.16 10.57 -4.52
C ILE A 54 6.29 9.51 -5.18
N ASP A 55 6.92 8.67 -6.02
CA ASP A 55 6.30 7.44 -6.51
C ASP A 55 6.08 6.44 -5.36
N PRO A 56 5.22 5.43 -5.52
CA PRO A 56 4.92 4.49 -4.45
C PRO A 56 6.16 3.77 -3.95
N PHE A 57 6.25 3.50 -2.64
CA PHE A 57 7.34 2.66 -2.14
C PHE A 57 7.27 1.27 -2.77
N ILE A 58 6.06 0.73 -2.87
CA ILE A 58 5.81 -0.59 -3.43
C ILE A 58 4.70 -0.48 -4.47
N PHE A 59 5.00 -0.90 -5.70
CA PHE A 59 4.06 -0.99 -6.79
C PHE A 59 3.98 -2.43 -7.31
N THR A 60 2.82 -3.07 -7.17
CA THR A 60 2.62 -4.47 -7.56
C THR A 60 1.51 -4.59 -8.60
N THR A 61 1.72 -5.51 -9.54
CA THR A 61 0.81 -5.76 -10.67
C THR A 61 0.42 -7.22 -10.85
N LYS A 62 1.13 -8.15 -10.20
CA LYS A 62 0.91 -9.60 -10.28
C LYS A 62 1.33 -10.29 -8.98
N GLY A 63 0.94 -11.56 -8.84
CA GLY A 63 1.35 -12.44 -7.75
C GLY A 63 0.66 -12.14 -6.42
N SER A 64 1.35 -12.49 -5.34
CA SER A 64 0.88 -12.36 -3.96
C SER A 64 1.83 -11.48 -3.16
N ILE A 65 1.29 -10.63 -2.29
CA ILE A 65 2.06 -9.67 -1.49
C ILE A 65 1.80 -9.94 -0.02
N ASN A 66 2.88 -10.09 0.75
CA ASN A 66 2.82 -10.15 2.20
C ASN A 66 3.82 -9.14 2.79
N ILE A 67 3.34 -8.29 3.69
CA ILE A 67 4.15 -7.25 4.34
C ILE A 67 3.88 -7.35 5.84
N TYR A 68 4.93 -7.63 6.60
CA TYR A 68 4.87 -7.89 8.04
C TYR A 68 5.77 -6.91 8.79
N ASN A 69 5.29 -6.40 9.93
CA ASN A 69 6.11 -5.65 10.90
C ASN A 69 6.91 -4.49 10.26
N SER A 70 6.40 -3.86 9.20
CA SER A 70 7.18 -2.91 8.41
C SER A 70 6.72 -1.47 8.67
N LEU A 71 7.66 -0.54 8.57
CA LEU A 71 7.44 0.88 8.84
C LEU A 71 7.50 1.68 7.54
N PHE A 72 6.44 2.44 7.26
CA PHE A 72 6.37 3.40 6.16
C PHE A 72 6.30 4.80 6.74
N LYS A 73 7.27 5.67 6.41
CA LYS A 73 7.29 7.03 6.96
C LYS A 73 7.70 8.11 5.99
N LYS A 74 7.28 9.34 6.28
CA LYS A 74 7.70 10.58 5.60
C LYS A 74 7.45 10.63 4.09
N GLY A 75 6.50 9.85 3.59
CA GLY A 75 6.07 9.90 2.19
C GLY A 75 5.04 11.02 1.93
N SER A 76 5.05 11.57 0.71
CA SER A 76 3.94 12.36 0.19
C SER A 76 3.47 11.78 -1.13
N PHE A 77 2.16 11.56 -1.26
CA PHE A 77 1.58 10.89 -2.44
C PHE A 77 0.45 11.72 -3.04
N LYS A 78 0.25 11.64 -4.36
CA LYS A 78 -0.81 12.35 -5.09
C LYS A 78 -1.24 11.59 -6.33
N GLY A 79 -2.55 11.52 -6.59
CA GLY A 79 -3.12 10.90 -7.79
C GLY A 79 -3.57 9.45 -7.59
N ASP A 80 -4.39 8.97 -8.52
CA ASP A 80 -5.23 7.76 -8.37
C ASP A 80 -4.49 6.41 -8.42
N LYS A 81 -3.17 6.43 -8.60
CA LYS A 81 -2.31 5.24 -8.63
C LYS A 81 -1.09 5.41 -7.73
N ASN A 82 -1.23 6.23 -6.68
CA ASN A 82 -0.14 6.58 -5.78
C ASN A 82 -0.48 6.34 -4.32
N GLY A 83 0.55 6.02 -3.56
CA GLY A 83 0.42 5.62 -2.17
C GLY A 83 1.68 4.99 -1.61
N CYS A 84 1.68 4.58 -0.34
CA CYS A 84 2.80 3.80 0.18
C CYS A 84 2.89 2.47 -0.58
N ILE A 85 1.76 1.77 -0.67
CA ILE A 85 1.66 0.46 -1.32
C ILE A 85 0.51 0.51 -2.32
N VAL A 86 0.81 0.22 -3.57
CA VAL A 86 -0.15 0.22 -4.67
C VAL A 86 -0.19 -1.17 -5.30
N CYS A 87 -1.35 -1.81 -5.26
CA CYS A 87 -1.63 -3.09 -5.87
C CYS A 87 -2.64 -2.90 -7.00
N CYS A 88 -2.29 -3.32 -8.20
CA CYS A 88 -3.16 -3.25 -9.38
C CYS A 88 -2.97 -4.49 -10.27
N GLY A 89 -3.49 -4.47 -11.49
CA GLY A 89 -3.30 -5.56 -12.45
C GLY A 89 -4.02 -6.85 -12.02
N THR A 90 -3.27 -7.95 -11.89
CA THR A 90 -3.78 -9.29 -11.59
C THR A 90 -3.22 -9.87 -10.28
N VAL A 91 -2.90 -9.00 -9.31
CA VAL A 91 -2.57 -9.42 -7.94
C VAL A 91 -3.73 -10.25 -7.36
N THR A 92 -3.43 -11.37 -6.72
CA THR A 92 -4.42 -12.34 -6.23
C THR A 92 -4.71 -12.21 -4.74
N SER A 93 -3.69 -11.90 -3.93
CA SER A 93 -3.82 -11.77 -2.48
C SER A 93 -2.89 -10.68 -1.93
N TYR A 94 -3.34 -10.04 -0.87
CA TYR A 94 -2.63 -8.95 -0.22
C TYR A 94 -2.77 -9.01 1.30
N THR A 95 -1.64 -9.06 2.00
CA THR A 95 -1.56 -9.03 3.46
C THR A 95 -0.66 -7.90 3.93
N VAL A 96 -1.18 -7.03 4.79
CA VAL A 96 -0.42 -6.09 5.62
C VAL A 96 -0.69 -6.43 7.07
N ASP A 97 0.37 -6.76 7.80
CA ASP A 97 0.25 -7.24 9.17
C ASP A 97 1.27 -6.52 10.05
N GLU A 98 0.83 -6.08 11.22
CA GLU A 98 1.68 -5.41 12.23
C GLU A 98 2.48 -4.19 11.70
N CYS A 99 1.99 -3.51 10.66
CA CYS A 99 2.70 -2.43 9.97
C CYS A 99 2.33 -1.04 10.51
N GLU A 100 3.25 -0.10 10.36
CA GLU A 100 3.03 1.29 10.77
C GLU A 100 3.20 2.24 9.58
N PHE A 101 2.22 3.14 9.39
CA PHE A 101 2.23 4.22 8.40
C PHE A 101 2.21 5.54 9.16
N ILE A 102 3.35 6.21 9.26
CA ILE A 102 3.51 7.40 10.09
C ILE A 102 4.03 8.61 9.31
N GLU A 103 3.57 9.80 9.69
CA GLU A 103 4.01 11.04 9.04
C GLU A 103 3.82 11.04 7.51
N ILE A 104 2.80 10.33 7.01
CA ILE A 104 2.50 10.27 5.59
C ILE A 104 1.52 11.38 5.22
N LYS A 105 1.77 12.07 4.10
CA LYS A 105 0.85 13.06 3.53
C LYS A 105 0.12 12.51 2.32
N PHE A 106 -1.16 12.22 2.48
CA PHE A 106 -2.03 11.75 1.39
C PHE A 106 -2.77 12.92 0.75
N ASN A 107 -2.35 13.29 -0.46
CA ASN A 107 -3.10 14.26 -1.25
C ASN A 107 -4.21 13.55 -2.04
N VAL A 108 -5.02 14.36 -2.75
CA VAL A 108 -6.16 13.91 -3.57
C VAL A 108 -5.80 12.68 -4.42
N GLY A 109 -6.66 11.67 -4.38
CA GLY A 109 -6.56 10.44 -5.17
C GLY A 109 -5.62 9.36 -4.61
N SER A 110 -4.74 9.69 -3.66
CA SER A 110 -3.75 8.75 -3.11
C SER A 110 -4.25 7.97 -1.90
N ALA A 111 -3.58 6.87 -1.55
CA ALA A 111 -3.85 6.14 -0.31
C ALA A 111 -2.61 5.54 0.37
N ALA A 112 -2.67 5.14 1.65
CA ALA A 112 -1.57 4.37 2.26
C ALA A 112 -1.47 2.99 1.61
N VAL A 113 -2.62 2.31 1.53
CA VAL A 113 -2.80 1.06 0.80
C VAL A 113 -3.86 1.27 -0.27
N LEU A 114 -3.47 1.14 -1.53
CA LEU A 114 -4.37 1.23 -2.68
C LEU A 114 -4.45 -0.13 -3.38
N ILE A 115 -5.64 -0.71 -3.44
CA ILE A 115 -5.91 -1.94 -4.21
C ILE A 115 -6.89 -1.61 -5.33
N SER A 116 -6.47 -1.77 -6.57
CA SER A 116 -7.24 -1.39 -7.77
C SER A 116 -7.34 -2.54 -8.77
N THR A 117 -7.38 -3.77 -8.26
CA THR A 117 -7.46 -4.98 -9.08
C THR A 117 -8.75 -5.76 -8.81
N PRO A 118 -9.48 -6.18 -9.85
CA PRO A 118 -10.64 -7.07 -9.70
C PRO A 118 -10.23 -8.53 -9.44
N SER A 119 -8.94 -8.86 -9.56
CA SER A 119 -8.41 -10.22 -9.35
C SER A 119 -8.06 -10.52 -7.90
N CYS A 120 -7.95 -9.49 -7.05
CA CYS A 120 -7.63 -9.69 -5.64
C CYS A 120 -8.85 -10.29 -4.94
N THR A 121 -8.69 -11.51 -4.43
CA THR A 121 -9.75 -12.25 -3.72
C THR A 121 -9.61 -12.16 -2.21
N GLN A 122 -8.48 -11.66 -1.71
CA GLN A 122 -8.19 -11.61 -0.28
C GLN A 122 -7.37 -10.36 0.07
N MET A 123 -7.88 -9.61 1.05
CA MET A 123 -7.22 -8.46 1.64
C MET A 123 -7.22 -8.64 3.15
N ILE A 124 -6.05 -8.61 3.78
CA ILE A 124 -5.91 -8.66 5.24
C ILE A 124 -5.10 -7.44 5.68
N ILE A 125 -5.64 -6.63 6.60
CA ILE A 125 -4.93 -5.52 7.26
C ILE A 125 -5.10 -5.64 8.77
N LYS A 126 -4.23 -6.39 9.45
CA LYS A 126 -4.40 -6.66 10.88
C LYS A 126 -3.15 -6.34 11.68
N GLY A 127 -3.27 -6.37 13.00
CA GLY A 127 -2.12 -6.41 13.90
C GLY A 127 -2.32 -7.51 14.94
N THR A 128 -1.60 -7.38 16.04
CA THR A 128 -1.76 -8.18 17.26
C THR A 128 -1.93 -7.29 18.48
N SER A 129 -2.33 -7.88 19.60
CA SER A 129 -2.46 -7.16 20.89
C SER A 129 -1.17 -6.49 21.35
N ASN A 130 -0.01 -7.02 20.94
CA ASN A 130 1.30 -6.49 21.29
C ASN A 130 1.84 -5.55 20.21
N GLN A 131 1.32 -5.65 18.98
CA GLN A 131 1.77 -4.84 17.85
C GLN A 131 0.61 -4.50 16.90
N ILE A 132 0.07 -3.31 17.11
CA ILE A 132 -1.08 -2.79 16.38
C ILE A 132 -0.64 -2.27 15.01
N THR A 133 -1.42 -2.55 13.96
CA THR A 133 -1.23 -1.87 12.67
C THR A 133 -1.72 -0.43 12.77
N LYS A 134 -0.85 0.55 12.53
CA LYS A 134 -1.13 1.97 12.75
C LYS A 134 -1.17 2.74 11.45
N PHE A 135 -2.24 3.48 11.23
CA PHE A 135 -2.33 4.48 10.19
C PHE A 135 -2.41 5.87 10.81
N SER A 136 -1.47 6.74 10.44
CA SER A 136 -1.49 8.15 10.81
C SER A 136 -1.10 9.04 9.63
N GLY A 137 -1.91 10.07 9.40
CA GLY A 137 -1.78 10.96 8.25
C GLY A 137 -1.73 12.43 8.66
N LEU A 138 -1.07 13.25 7.84
CA LEU A 138 -0.96 14.70 8.04
C LEU A 138 -1.99 15.45 7.18
N ASN A 139 -2.57 16.53 7.73
CA ASN A 139 -3.44 17.48 7.03
C ASN A 139 -4.67 16.88 6.31
N MET A 140 -5.29 15.85 6.89
CA MET A 140 -6.37 15.10 6.25
C MET A 140 -7.79 15.61 6.55
N THR A 141 -7.95 16.75 7.23
CA THR A 141 -9.27 17.38 7.49
C THR A 141 -9.96 17.89 6.22
N ASN A 142 -9.26 17.89 5.08
CA ASN A 142 -9.80 18.23 3.78
C ASN A 142 -10.50 17.00 3.19
N GLN A 143 -11.80 17.08 2.89
CA GLN A 143 -12.56 15.99 2.26
C GLN A 143 -12.02 15.59 0.88
N LEU A 144 -11.21 16.44 0.25
CA LEU A 144 -10.52 16.15 -1.00
C LEU A 144 -9.18 15.41 -0.79
N ALA A 145 -8.74 15.22 0.46
CA ALA A 145 -7.50 14.49 0.78
C ALA A 145 -7.62 13.00 0.47
N GLY A 146 -6.47 12.31 0.46
CA GLY A 146 -6.40 10.87 0.22
C GLY A 146 -6.98 10.03 1.36
N HIS A 147 -6.80 8.70 1.25
CA HIS A 147 -7.36 7.72 2.18
C HIS A 147 -6.26 6.93 2.88
N PHE A 148 -6.50 6.33 4.04
CA PHE A 148 -5.56 5.32 4.53
C PHE A 148 -5.67 4.06 3.69
N ILE A 149 -6.89 3.62 3.42
CA ILE A 149 -7.17 2.45 2.60
C ILE A 149 -8.13 2.85 1.50
N LYS A 150 -7.77 2.55 0.25
CA LYS A 150 -8.66 2.67 -0.90
C LYS A 150 -8.68 1.36 -1.67
N THR A 151 -9.87 0.84 -1.93
CA THR A 151 -10.04 -0.39 -2.70
C THR A 151 -11.07 -0.20 -3.81
N ILE A 152 -10.75 -0.71 -4.99
CA ILE A 152 -11.61 -0.79 -6.16
C ILE A 152 -11.53 -2.24 -6.66
N SER A 153 -12.44 -3.09 -6.18
CA SER A 153 -12.47 -4.51 -6.55
C SER A 153 -13.88 -5.07 -6.55
N GLN A 154 -14.11 -6.04 -7.44
CA GLN A 154 -15.36 -6.79 -7.56
C GLN A 154 -15.46 -7.97 -6.59
N LYS A 155 -14.35 -8.39 -5.98
CA LYS A 155 -14.26 -9.68 -5.28
C LYS A 155 -13.63 -9.63 -3.89
N ILE A 156 -13.28 -8.44 -3.40
CA ILE A 156 -12.73 -8.32 -2.05
C ILE A 156 -13.89 -8.38 -1.07
N ASN A 157 -14.04 -9.52 -0.41
CA ASN A 157 -14.83 -9.62 0.81
C ASN A 157 -14.02 -8.99 1.95
N ILE A 158 -14.49 -7.85 2.45
CA ILE A 158 -13.93 -7.21 3.64
C ILE A 158 -14.79 -7.59 4.84
N THR A 159 -14.19 -8.23 5.83
CA THR A 159 -14.82 -8.59 7.10
C THR A 159 -14.18 -7.84 8.26
N TYR A 160 -14.87 -7.76 9.40
CA TYR A 160 -14.34 -7.11 10.60
C TYR A 160 -12.99 -7.69 11.06
N THR A 161 -12.74 -8.97 10.75
CA THR A 161 -11.48 -9.66 11.04
C THR A 161 -10.29 -9.09 10.29
N ASP A 162 -10.55 -8.42 9.16
CA ASP A 162 -9.52 -7.86 8.29
C ASP A 162 -8.96 -6.54 8.82
N PHE A 163 -9.46 -6.05 9.96
CA PHE A 163 -8.99 -4.84 10.66
C PHE A 163 -8.75 -5.06 12.17
N ILE A 164 -8.59 -6.32 12.60
CA ILE A 164 -8.29 -6.62 14.01
C ILE A 164 -7.00 -5.90 14.42
N ASP A 165 -7.01 -5.31 15.62
CA ASP A 165 -5.86 -4.62 16.20
C ASP A 165 -5.24 -3.57 15.24
N SER A 166 -6.10 -2.81 14.56
CA SER A 166 -5.72 -1.69 13.71
C SER A 166 -6.22 -0.36 14.27
N THR A 167 -5.38 0.67 14.24
CA THR A 167 -5.75 2.03 14.69
C THR A 167 -5.54 3.04 13.58
N PHE A 168 -6.57 3.88 13.36
CA PHE A 168 -6.54 5.00 12.43
C PHE A 168 -6.59 6.30 13.23
N THR A 169 -5.57 7.14 13.12
CA THR A 169 -5.46 8.42 13.83
C THR A 169 -5.10 9.56 12.87
N GLY A 170 -5.40 10.81 13.23
CA GLY A 170 -4.97 11.98 12.43
C GLY A 170 -6.02 12.61 11.52
N SER A 171 -7.32 12.51 11.84
CA SER A 171 -8.42 13.22 11.14
C SER A 171 -8.44 13.02 9.63
N GLY A 172 -8.27 11.79 9.15
CA GLY A 172 -8.30 11.48 7.73
C GLY A 172 -9.36 10.47 7.31
N ASN A 173 -9.56 10.35 5.99
CA ASN A 173 -10.51 9.40 5.43
C ASN A 173 -9.99 7.96 5.65
N SER A 174 -10.64 7.22 6.55
CA SER A 174 -10.12 5.90 6.97
C SER A 174 -10.12 4.90 5.81
N ILE A 175 -11.28 4.67 5.20
CA ILE A 175 -11.45 3.61 4.22
C ILE A 175 -12.40 4.12 3.11
N MET A 176 -12.03 3.89 1.85
CA MET A 176 -12.90 4.01 0.68
C MET A 176 -12.97 2.67 -0.05
N ILE A 177 -14.20 2.20 -0.30
CA ILE A 177 -14.48 0.97 -1.03
C ILE A 177 -15.37 1.36 -2.20
N ASP A 178 -14.81 1.33 -3.41
CA ASP A 178 -15.59 1.49 -4.65
C ASP A 178 -15.84 0.11 -5.25
N GLU A 179 -17.09 -0.34 -5.22
CA GLU A 179 -17.48 -1.52 -5.98
C GLU A 179 -17.52 -1.15 -7.47
N GLN A 180 -16.64 -1.73 -8.28
CA GLN A 180 -16.81 -1.69 -9.73
C GLN A 180 -18.01 -2.58 -10.08
N GLN A 181 -19.18 -1.99 -10.31
CA GLN A 181 -20.29 -2.73 -10.90
C GLN A 181 -19.80 -3.41 -12.19
N ALA A 182 -20.00 -4.72 -12.30
CA ALA A 182 -19.79 -5.42 -13.55
C ALA A 182 -20.69 -4.73 -14.59
N SER A 183 -20.08 -4.12 -15.61
CA SER A 183 -20.85 -3.67 -16.77
C SER A 183 -21.43 -4.94 -17.41
N GLU A 184 -22.76 -5.04 -17.44
CA GLU A 184 -23.48 -6.07 -18.19
C GLU A 184 -23.09 -6.09 -19.68
#